data_AF-D1PI79-F1
#
_entry.id   AF-D1PI79-F1
#
_cell.length_a   1.000
_cell.length_b   1.000
_cell.length_c   1.000
_cell.angle_alpha   90.00
_cell.angle_beta   90.00
_cell.angle_gamma   90.00
#
_symmetry.space_group_name_H-M   'P 1'
#
loop_
_entity.id
_entity.type
_entity.pdbx_description
1 polymer ?
#
loop_
_entity_poly.entity_id
_entity_poly.type
_entity_poly.pdbx_seq_one_letter_code
_entity_poly.pdbx_strand_id
1 'polypeptide(L)'
;MKRDRTKLTALLWLCVAFAVVILISNSGMTLSGLALQPASAVALQEAPSAEPLEITEDTAPRALVFYSPGRSDSESCEENIRIALDHLRIQGESLPLAQATGVNYADYDLVILATAYWEEELPESAARLLDYVEQGGRLLLTSVPESVGAQFNVSYRRLGIVDFGDYLDYDTVTFARDLLPGLTGQAFTGEEFTDVALSVTLETGARVYAWASDARDRRTPLIWSYDCGQGRVAVFNGTSGSGDFWRGILAGCINTLWDTVLYPVINALCLFIDDFPSPQYESESDVVREEYNRSAKEFYRDIWWPDMLQIANVYGDVYTGLFVATYNDETDPARQSDTTSATEQYFGNSLLKNGFEMGAHGYNHQPLTLAGGTPEELDYRPWASEEDMVTSLQTLRDITARLFPAVTLRSYVPPSNYLSEEGRRAVVQALPDLGVISGIYTDEGEEGQVYVQDFAVAEDGIAEFPRVTSGMAPSDFERLSAYSALGLYGAFSHFIHPDDIFDAERGGGQTWEELYRSYCTFMGEIHTACPWLRSLSAAQAGDALRICDGAQPHLVITGESVQGSIENFLGPVSFYLKTDRTPKAADDACTIRRISPGTGEGYYLVTATEPNFTIRLVTA
;
A
#
# COMPACT_ATOMS: atom_id res chain seq x y z
N MET A 1 -27.26 -64.27 6.58
CA MET A 1 -25.93 -64.04 7.19
C MET A 1 -24.76 -63.92 6.21
N LYS A 2 -24.57 -64.80 5.21
CA LYS A 2 -23.44 -64.63 4.25
C LYS A 2 -23.57 -63.42 3.30
N ARG A 3 -24.79 -63.07 2.88
CA ARG A 3 -25.06 -61.99 1.91
C ARG A 3 -24.90 -60.57 2.49
N ASP A 4 -25.05 -60.40 3.80
CA ASP A 4 -24.80 -59.11 4.48
C ASP A 4 -23.32 -58.88 4.72
N ARG A 5 -22.54 -59.94 5.00
CA ARG A 5 -21.09 -59.82 5.16
C ARG A 5 -20.39 -59.28 3.91
N THR A 6 -20.83 -59.69 2.71
CA THR A 6 -20.25 -59.23 1.44
C THR A 6 -20.56 -57.76 1.15
N LYS A 7 -21.78 -57.31 1.48
CA LYS A 7 -22.16 -55.89 1.36
C LYS A 7 -21.43 -55.02 2.37
N LEU A 8 -21.30 -55.50 3.61
CA LEU A 8 -20.57 -54.79 4.66
C LEU A 8 -19.09 -54.66 4.32
N THR A 9 -18.47 -55.72 3.78
CA THR A 9 -17.06 -55.66 3.31
C THR A 9 -16.90 -54.74 2.11
N ALA A 10 -17.84 -54.74 1.15
CA ALA A 10 -17.80 -53.81 0.03
C ALA A 10 -17.93 -52.34 0.48
N LEU A 11 -18.81 -52.06 1.44
CA LEU A 11 -18.94 -50.73 2.04
C LEU A 11 -17.66 -50.32 2.77
N LEU A 12 -17.04 -51.24 3.52
CA LEU A 12 -15.78 -51.00 4.22
C LEU A 12 -14.64 -50.70 3.25
N TRP A 13 -14.54 -51.45 2.14
CA TRP A 13 -13.56 -51.18 1.08
C TRP A 13 -13.82 -49.85 0.37
N LEU A 14 -15.08 -49.45 0.18
CA LEU A 14 -15.44 -48.14 -0.36
C LEU A 14 -15.03 -47.01 0.59
N CYS A 15 -15.30 -47.15 1.89
CA CYS A 15 -14.88 -46.19 2.91
C CYS A 15 -13.34 -46.09 3.00
N VAL A 16 -12.64 -47.23 2.95
CA VAL A 16 -11.16 -47.25 2.92
C VAL A 16 -10.63 -46.59 1.64
N ALA A 17 -11.23 -46.87 0.48
CA ALA A 17 -10.83 -46.23 -0.77
C ALA A 17 -11.07 -44.72 -0.73
N PHE A 18 -12.21 -44.27 -0.18
CA PHE A 18 -12.52 -42.85 -0.01
C PHE A 18 -11.55 -42.18 1.00
N ALA A 19 -11.25 -42.85 2.11
CA ALA A 19 -10.25 -42.39 3.08
C ALA A 19 -8.85 -42.30 2.46
N VAL A 20 -8.44 -43.26 1.63
CA VAL A 20 -7.17 -43.22 0.90
C VAL A 20 -7.15 -42.08 -0.12
N VAL A 21 -8.25 -41.83 -0.83
CA VAL A 21 -8.34 -40.69 -1.77
C VAL A 21 -8.28 -39.35 -1.04
N ILE A 22 -8.98 -39.21 0.10
CA ILE A 22 -8.88 -38.02 0.95
C ILE A 22 -7.46 -37.86 1.46
N LEU A 23 -6.83 -38.94 1.92
CA LEU A 23 -5.49 -38.90 2.49
C LEU A 23 -4.44 -38.55 1.42
N ILE A 24 -4.58 -39.06 0.20
CA ILE A 24 -3.73 -38.67 -0.94
C ILE A 24 -3.98 -37.21 -1.32
N SER A 25 -5.25 -36.78 -1.40
CA SER A 25 -5.61 -35.38 -1.69
C SER A 25 -5.11 -34.40 -0.62
N ASN A 26 -5.13 -34.80 0.65
CA ASN A 26 -4.69 -33.99 1.79
C ASN A 26 -3.20 -34.15 2.10
N SER A 27 -2.50 -35.09 1.46
CA SER A 27 -1.04 -35.28 1.64
C SER A 27 -0.19 -34.34 0.79
N GLY A 28 -0.80 -33.49 -0.04
CA GLY A 28 -0.09 -32.60 -0.96
C GLY A 28 0.64 -33.31 -2.11
N MET A 29 0.75 -34.65 -2.12
CA MET A 29 1.49 -35.41 -3.14
C MET A 29 0.94 -35.22 -4.57
N THR A 30 -0.34 -34.88 -4.72
CA THR A 30 -0.95 -34.58 -6.04
C THR A 30 -0.62 -33.17 -6.53
N LEU A 31 -0.15 -32.28 -5.65
CA LEU A 31 0.23 -30.90 -5.97
C LEU A 31 1.67 -30.81 -6.48
N SER A 32 2.55 -31.76 -6.11
CA SER A 32 3.96 -31.82 -6.55
C SER A 32 4.15 -31.95 -8.07
N GLY A 33 3.09 -32.20 -8.84
CA GLY A 33 3.12 -32.25 -10.31
C GLY A 33 2.33 -31.13 -11.01
N LEU A 34 1.66 -30.25 -10.26
CA LEU A 34 0.98 -29.07 -10.76
C LEU A 34 1.86 -27.87 -10.39
N ALA A 35 2.61 -27.33 -11.36
CA ALA A 35 3.03 -25.95 -11.27
C ALA A 35 1.74 -25.11 -11.28
N LEU A 36 1.22 -24.81 -10.09
CA LEU A 36 0.14 -23.86 -9.90
C LEU A 36 0.73 -22.48 -10.16
N GLN A 37 0.92 -22.15 -11.45
CA GLN A 37 1.16 -20.76 -11.82
C GLN A 37 -0.20 -20.06 -11.74
N PRO A 38 -0.36 -19.04 -10.88
CA PRO A 38 -1.55 -18.21 -10.90
C PRO A 38 -1.73 -17.59 -12.29
N ALA A 39 -2.98 -17.31 -12.66
CA ALA A 39 -3.37 -16.82 -13.99
C ALA A 39 -2.77 -15.45 -14.37
N SER A 40 -2.11 -14.76 -13.42
CA SER A 40 -1.43 -13.49 -13.57
C SER A 40 0.04 -13.62 -13.14
N ALA A 41 0.87 -14.28 -13.95
CA ALA A 41 2.30 -14.34 -13.68
C ALA A 41 2.96 -12.98 -13.97
N VAL A 42 3.58 -12.36 -12.96
CA VAL A 42 4.49 -11.22 -13.15
C VAL A 42 5.78 -11.76 -13.75
N ALA A 43 6.14 -11.28 -14.94
CA ALA A 43 7.34 -11.70 -15.65
C ALA A 43 8.50 -10.74 -15.33
N LEU A 44 9.17 -10.99 -14.20
CA LEU A 44 10.43 -10.31 -13.86
C LEU A 44 11.59 -10.97 -14.62
N GLN A 45 12.41 -10.15 -15.26
CA GLN A 45 13.62 -10.58 -15.95
C GLN A 45 14.84 -10.39 -15.04
N GLU A 46 15.79 -11.34 -15.09
CA GLU A 46 17.04 -11.24 -14.33
C GLU A 46 17.97 -10.12 -14.83
N ALA A 47 17.82 -9.72 -16.10
CA ALA A 47 18.57 -8.64 -16.73
C ALA A 47 17.70 -7.93 -17.77
N PRO A 48 17.97 -6.65 -18.09
CA PRO A 48 17.21 -5.90 -19.08
C PRO A 48 17.20 -6.58 -20.46
N SER A 49 16.01 -6.68 -21.08
CA SER A 49 15.81 -7.41 -22.36
C SER A 49 16.20 -6.62 -23.62
N ALA A 50 16.27 -5.30 -23.55
CA ALA A 50 16.53 -4.45 -24.69
C ALA A 50 17.17 -3.12 -24.25
N GLU A 51 18.03 -2.57 -25.12
CA GLU A 51 18.62 -1.27 -24.86
C GLU A 51 17.57 -0.15 -25.06
N PRO A 52 17.39 0.74 -24.08
CA PRO A 52 16.55 1.92 -24.23
C PRO A 52 17.12 2.83 -25.33
N LEU A 53 16.29 3.71 -25.90
CA LEU A 53 16.84 4.78 -26.73
C LEU A 53 17.75 5.66 -25.85
N GLU A 54 18.95 5.99 -26.34
CA GLU A 54 19.79 7.01 -25.71
C GLU A 54 19.04 8.36 -25.74
N ILE A 55 18.43 8.73 -24.62
CA ILE A 55 17.92 10.08 -24.38
C ILE A 55 19.00 10.80 -23.58
N THR A 56 19.71 11.71 -24.24
CA THR A 56 20.83 12.46 -23.62
C THR A 56 20.39 13.72 -22.88
N GLU A 57 19.11 14.10 -22.99
CA GLU A 57 18.55 15.25 -22.28
C GLU A 57 17.96 14.78 -20.95
N ASP A 58 18.42 15.35 -19.84
CA ASP A 58 17.77 15.17 -18.54
C ASP A 58 16.43 15.91 -18.58
N THR A 59 15.34 15.15 -18.61
CA THR A 59 13.97 15.67 -18.68
C THR A 59 13.27 15.64 -17.32
N ALA A 60 13.94 15.21 -16.25
CA ALA A 60 13.32 15.10 -14.94
C ALA A 60 13.03 16.50 -14.37
N PRO A 61 11.79 16.80 -13.94
CA PRO A 61 11.49 18.08 -13.33
C PRO A 61 12.31 18.28 -12.05
N ARG A 62 12.72 19.52 -11.77
CA ARG A 62 13.45 19.88 -10.55
C ARG A 62 12.55 20.60 -9.56
N ALA A 63 12.48 20.10 -8.34
CA ALA A 63 11.70 20.66 -7.24
C ALA A 63 12.60 21.17 -6.11
N LEU A 64 12.26 22.35 -5.60
CA LEU A 64 12.83 22.89 -4.36
C LEU A 64 11.81 22.78 -3.23
N VAL A 65 12.18 22.15 -2.12
CA VAL A 65 11.35 22.01 -0.93
C VAL A 65 11.88 22.91 0.17
N PHE A 66 11.10 23.89 0.60
CA PHE A 66 11.42 24.65 1.79
C PHE A 66 10.71 24.09 3.02
N TYR A 67 11.47 23.91 4.09
CA TYR A 67 10.97 23.43 5.38
C TYR A 67 11.53 24.28 6.53
N SER A 68 10.99 24.10 7.73
CA SER A 68 11.35 24.85 8.94
C SER A 68 12.09 23.93 9.93
N PRO A 69 13.44 23.94 9.97
CA PRO A 69 14.19 23.09 10.90
C PRO A 69 13.82 23.33 12.36
N GLY A 70 13.67 22.26 13.12
CA GLY A 70 13.23 22.29 14.52
C GLY A 70 11.72 22.38 14.72
N ARG A 71 10.94 22.32 13.65
CA ARG A 71 9.48 22.17 13.67
C ARG A 71 9.14 20.76 13.18
N SER A 72 8.74 19.88 14.10
CA SER A 72 8.58 18.45 13.80
C SER A 72 7.53 18.17 12.71
N ASP A 73 6.43 18.93 12.70
CA ASP A 73 5.39 18.88 11.67
C ASP A 73 5.94 19.24 10.28
N SER A 74 6.80 20.26 10.20
CA SER A 74 7.45 20.65 8.95
C SER A 74 8.50 19.64 8.48
N GLU A 75 9.27 19.07 9.40
CA GLU A 75 10.28 18.04 9.11
C GLU A 75 9.62 16.76 8.59
N SER A 76 8.55 16.27 9.24
CA SER A 76 7.78 15.11 8.77
C SER A 76 7.08 15.37 7.43
N CYS A 77 6.56 16.60 7.22
CA CYS A 77 5.97 16.98 5.94
C CYS A 77 7.02 17.01 4.81
N GLU A 78 8.21 17.55 5.08
CA GLU A 78 9.34 17.53 4.15
C GLU A 78 9.77 16.11 3.78
N GLU A 79 9.87 15.21 4.75
CA GLU A 79 10.20 13.81 4.51
C GLU A 79 9.16 13.13 3.61
N ASN A 80 7.87 13.32 3.89
CA ASN A 80 6.79 12.81 3.07
C ASN A 80 6.82 13.37 1.64
N ILE A 81 7.12 14.65 1.47
CA ILE A 81 7.28 15.27 0.15
C ILE A 81 8.49 14.68 -0.58
N ARG A 82 9.64 14.52 0.09
CA ARG A 82 10.86 13.96 -0.52
C ARG A 82 10.62 12.55 -1.04
N ILE A 83 9.96 11.71 -0.25
CA ILE A 83 9.57 10.35 -0.66
C ILE A 83 8.61 10.40 -1.86
N ALA A 84 7.59 11.27 -1.81
CA ALA A 84 6.66 11.42 -2.92
C ALA A 84 7.36 11.87 -4.22
N LEU A 85 8.28 12.84 -4.14
CA LEU A 85 9.05 13.34 -5.29
C LEU A 85 9.90 12.23 -5.93
N ASP A 86 10.55 11.41 -5.11
CA ASP A 86 11.36 10.28 -5.59
C ASP A 86 10.53 9.27 -6.38
N HIS A 87 9.35 8.90 -5.87
CA HIS A 87 8.42 8.01 -6.57
C HIS A 87 7.84 8.64 -7.84
N LEU A 88 7.53 9.94 -7.82
CA LEU A 88 7.07 10.71 -8.98
C LEU A 88 8.17 10.95 -10.02
N ARG A 89 9.42 10.55 -9.76
CA ARG A 89 10.60 10.79 -10.61
C ARG A 89 10.88 12.28 -10.83
N ILE A 90 10.73 13.07 -9.76
CA ILE A 90 11.03 14.50 -9.71
C ILE A 90 12.27 14.69 -8.83
N GLN A 91 13.30 15.38 -9.35
CA GLN A 91 14.53 15.64 -8.60
C GLN A 91 14.26 16.69 -7.51
N GLY A 92 14.27 16.28 -6.24
CA GLY A 92 14.04 17.16 -5.10
C GLY A 92 15.32 17.65 -4.42
N GLU A 93 15.36 18.93 -4.07
CA GLU A 93 16.34 19.53 -3.16
C GLU A 93 15.62 20.20 -1.99
N SER A 94 16.03 19.90 -0.76
CA SER A 94 15.42 20.48 0.45
C SER A 94 16.34 21.52 1.09
N LEU A 95 15.80 22.70 1.40
CA LEU A 95 16.52 23.79 2.05
C LEU A 95 15.69 24.38 3.20
N PRO A 96 16.33 24.84 4.31
CA PRO A 96 15.65 25.63 5.30
C PRO A 96 15.03 26.89 4.69
N LEU A 97 13.78 27.20 5.03
CA LEU A 97 13.04 28.36 4.51
C LEU A 97 13.79 29.69 4.72
N ALA A 98 14.52 29.82 5.84
CA ALA A 98 15.35 30.98 6.15
C ALA A 98 16.45 31.26 5.08
N GLN A 99 16.79 30.27 4.24
CA GLN A 99 17.79 30.41 3.16
C GLN A 99 17.19 30.87 1.82
N ALA A 100 15.88 31.11 1.74
CA ALA A 100 15.17 31.46 0.52
C ALA A 100 15.78 32.65 -0.26
N THR A 101 16.32 33.67 0.42
CA THR A 101 16.94 34.85 -0.22
C THR A 101 18.04 34.52 -1.22
N GLY A 102 18.81 33.45 -0.97
CA GLY A 102 19.96 33.03 -1.79
C GLY A 102 19.60 32.19 -3.00
N VAL A 103 18.34 31.80 -3.15
CA VAL A 103 17.90 30.84 -4.16
C VAL A 103 17.39 31.54 -5.41
N ASN A 104 17.84 31.12 -6.58
CA ASN A 104 17.20 31.51 -7.84
C ASN A 104 16.05 30.53 -8.18
N TYR A 105 14.80 30.93 -7.93
CA TYR A 105 13.65 30.05 -8.19
C TYR A 105 13.51 29.62 -9.67
N ALA A 106 14.05 30.40 -10.61
CA ALA A 106 14.04 30.06 -12.02
C ALA A 106 14.89 28.82 -12.38
N ASP A 107 15.70 28.31 -11.45
CA ASP A 107 16.46 27.08 -11.62
C ASP A 107 15.60 25.82 -11.36
N TYR A 108 14.34 25.98 -10.93
CA TYR A 108 13.42 24.91 -10.54
C TYR A 108 12.08 24.99 -11.28
N ASP A 109 11.52 23.83 -11.63
CA ASP A 109 10.19 23.69 -12.25
C ASP A 109 9.05 23.79 -11.23
N LEU A 110 9.37 23.56 -9.97
CA LEU A 110 8.46 23.51 -8.83
C LEU A 110 9.14 24.01 -7.55
N VAL A 111 8.44 24.85 -6.78
CA VAL A 111 8.78 25.18 -5.39
C VAL A 111 7.66 24.68 -4.47
N ILE A 112 8.02 24.01 -3.39
CA ILE A 112 7.10 23.51 -2.37
C ILE A 112 7.42 24.20 -1.03
N LEU A 113 6.40 24.72 -0.34
CA LEU A 113 6.49 25.15 1.04
C LEU A 113 5.92 24.06 1.96
N ALA A 114 6.83 23.27 2.55
CA ALA A 114 6.57 22.19 3.50
C ALA A 114 6.42 22.71 4.94
N THR A 115 5.78 23.87 5.13
CA THR A 115 5.74 24.54 6.42
C THR A 115 4.54 25.49 6.55
N ALA A 116 3.93 25.51 7.74
CA ALA A 116 2.89 26.48 8.11
C ALA A 116 3.46 27.85 8.51
N TYR A 117 4.77 27.93 8.78
CA TYR A 117 5.43 29.06 9.46
C TYR A 117 5.97 30.14 8.51
N TRP A 118 5.60 30.09 7.22
CA TRP A 118 6.14 30.98 6.20
C TRP A 118 5.78 32.46 6.38
N GLU A 119 4.76 32.78 7.17
CA GLU A 119 4.45 34.17 7.53
C GLU A 119 5.56 34.77 8.42
N GLU A 120 6.13 33.98 9.35
CA GLU A 120 7.20 34.41 10.25
C GLU A 120 8.58 34.21 9.64
N GLU A 121 8.82 33.05 9.03
CA GLU A 121 10.17 32.58 8.71
C GLU A 121 10.64 32.95 7.30
N LEU A 122 9.74 33.31 6.38
CA LEU A 122 10.13 33.72 5.03
C LEU A 122 10.90 35.06 5.11
N PRO A 123 12.20 35.07 4.79
CA PRO A 123 13.06 36.23 5.02
C PRO A 123 12.83 37.40 4.05
N GLU A 124 12.08 37.16 2.98
CA GLU A 124 11.76 38.12 1.92
C GLU A 124 10.26 38.13 1.65
N SER A 125 9.80 39.06 0.82
CA SER A 125 8.38 39.09 0.46
C SER A 125 8.00 37.87 -0.37
N ALA A 126 6.91 37.21 0.00
CA ALA A 126 6.26 36.15 -0.78
C ALA A 126 5.90 36.59 -2.20
N ALA A 127 5.87 37.90 -2.47
CA ALA A 127 5.72 38.42 -3.82
C ALA A 127 6.77 37.88 -4.79
N ARG A 128 8.03 37.71 -4.37
CA ARG A 128 9.08 37.16 -5.25
C ARG A 128 8.77 35.73 -5.70
N LEU A 129 8.27 34.90 -4.77
CA LEU A 129 7.87 33.53 -5.08
C LEU A 129 6.69 33.50 -6.05
N LEU A 130 5.74 34.41 -5.89
CA LEU A 130 4.58 34.48 -6.77
C LEU A 130 4.89 35.13 -8.13
N ASP A 131 5.87 36.03 -8.21
CA ASP A 131 6.38 36.55 -9.47
C ASP A 131 7.06 35.42 -10.29
N TYR A 132 7.71 34.46 -9.61
CA TYR A 132 8.21 33.24 -10.22
C TYR A 132 7.06 32.38 -10.81
N VAL A 133 5.97 32.21 -10.06
CA VAL A 133 4.78 31.49 -10.55
C VAL A 133 4.18 32.19 -11.77
N GLU A 134 4.00 33.51 -11.71
CA GLU A 134 3.43 34.28 -12.83
C GLU A 134 4.23 34.13 -14.14
N GLN A 135 5.53 33.85 -14.04
CA GLN A 135 6.46 33.63 -15.16
C GLN A 135 6.53 32.18 -15.65
N GLY A 136 5.71 31.27 -15.09
CA GLY A 136 5.64 29.85 -15.52
C GLY A 136 6.05 28.85 -14.45
N GLY A 137 6.51 29.33 -13.29
CA GLY A 137 6.84 28.48 -12.15
C GLY A 137 5.62 27.78 -11.54
N ARG A 138 5.87 26.75 -10.72
CA ARG A 138 4.83 26.03 -9.98
C ARG A 138 5.07 26.15 -8.50
N LEU A 139 4.00 26.34 -7.73
CA LEU A 139 4.08 26.48 -6.28
C LEU A 139 3.07 25.57 -5.59
N LEU A 140 3.54 24.77 -4.64
CA LEU A 140 2.71 24.03 -3.70
C LEU A 140 2.83 24.61 -2.29
N LEU A 141 1.70 24.93 -1.66
CA LEU A 141 1.62 25.13 -0.21
C LEU A 141 1.03 23.85 0.38
N THR A 142 1.77 23.16 1.24
CA THR A 142 1.31 21.87 1.81
C THR A 142 0.57 22.01 3.13
N SER A 143 0.56 23.22 3.70
CA SER A 143 -0.15 23.52 4.93
C SER A 143 -0.86 24.86 4.86
N VAL A 144 -1.97 24.94 5.58
CA VAL A 144 -2.56 26.22 5.98
C VAL A 144 -1.51 27.04 6.75
N PRO A 145 -1.41 28.37 6.54
CA PRO A 145 -0.52 29.20 7.34
C PRO A 145 -0.92 29.21 8.81
N GLU A 146 0.05 29.15 9.73
CA GLU A 146 -0.19 29.24 11.19
C GLU A 146 -0.85 30.59 11.55
N SER A 147 -0.48 31.65 10.83
CA SER A 147 -1.08 32.97 10.97
C SER A 147 -1.17 33.71 9.65
N VAL A 148 -2.16 34.59 9.52
CA VAL A 148 -2.33 35.47 8.37
C VAL A 148 -1.71 36.84 8.66
N GLY A 149 -0.78 37.28 7.81
CA GLY A 149 -0.09 38.56 8.00
C GLY A 149 0.30 39.24 6.70
N ALA A 150 1.44 39.92 6.71
CA ALA A 150 1.95 40.66 5.55
C ALA A 150 2.20 39.74 4.35
N GLN A 151 2.78 38.56 4.56
CA GLN A 151 3.11 37.61 3.49
C GLN A 151 1.83 37.04 2.87
N PHE A 152 0.86 36.64 3.68
CA PHE A 152 -0.44 36.18 3.20
C PHE A 152 -1.22 37.27 2.46
N ASN A 153 -1.24 38.49 3.00
CA ASN A 153 -1.98 39.62 2.41
C ASN A 153 -1.49 39.99 1.00
N VAL A 154 -0.20 39.85 0.70
CA VAL A 154 0.33 40.08 -0.67
C VAL A 154 0.14 38.88 -1.59
N SER A 155 -0.31 37.74 -1.06
CA SER A 155 -0.30 36.45 -1.76
C SER A 155 -1.68 35.92 -2.09
N TYR A 156 -2.67 36.08 -1.21
CA TYR A 156 -3.93 35.34 -1.26
C TYR A 156 -4.66 35.42 -2.62
N ARG A 157 -4.66 36.58 -3.29
CA ARG A 157 -5.26 36.74 -4.63
C ARG A 157 -4.58 35.87 -5.70
N ARG A 158 -3.26 35.75 -5.63
CA ARG A 158 -2.46 34.89 -6.52
C ARG A 158 -2.55 33.41 -6.14
N LEU A 159 -3.04 33.11 -4.94
CA LEU A 159 -3.46 31.77 -4.51
C LEU A 159 -4.89 31.41 -4.97
N GLY A 160 -5.56 32.30 -5.72
CA GLY A 160 -6.93 32.10 -6.18
C GLY A 160 -7.99 32.39 -5.11
N ILE A 161 -7.65 33.09 -4.03
CA ILE A 161 -8.57 33.43 -2.94
C ILE A 161 -9.16 34.82 -3.17
N VAL A 162 -10.49 34.91 -3.16
CA VAL A 162 -11.26 36.16 -3.26
C VAL A 162 -11.42 36.81 -1.89
N ASP A 163 -11.71 36.01 -0.87
CA ASP A 163 -11.98 36.46 0.48
C ASP A 163 -11.62 35.34 1.45
N PHE A 164 -11.22 35.70 2.67
CA PHE A 164 -10.87 34.75 3.72
C PHE A 164 -11.42 35.21 5.07
N GLY A 165 -11.77 34.24 5.91
CA GLY A 165 -12.31 34.45 7.25
C GLY A 165 -11.44 33.82 8.32
N ASP A 166 -12.08 33.37 9.40
CA ASP A 166 -11.42 32.67 10.49
C ASP A 166 -11.05 31.22 10.10
N TYR A 167 -10.21 30.60 10.92
CA TYR A 167 -9.93 29.18 10.85
C TYR A 167 -11.18 28.36 11.22
N LEU A 168 -11.37 27.26 10.51
CA LEU A 168 -12.46 26.30 10.67
C LEU A 168 -11.87 24.96 11.10
N ASP A 169 -12.20 24.54 12.31
CA ASP A 169 -11.99 23.15 12.73
C ASP A 169 -12.96 22.25 11.96
N TYR A 170 -12.45 21.13 11.44
CA TYR A 170 -13.20 20.17 10.64
C TYR A 170 -12.82 18.74 11.04
N ASP A 171 -13.70 17.78 10.75
CA ASP A 171 -13.52 16.35 11.03
C ASP A 171 -13.92 15.48 9.82
N THR A 172 -14.22 16.13 8.68
CA THR A 172 -14.73 15.48 7.49
C THR A 172 -14.07 16.04 6.24
N VAL A 173 -13.51 15.14 5.42
CA VAL A 173 -12.91 15.46 4.12
C VAL A 173 -13.74 14.82 3.01
N THR A 174 -14.15 15.59 2.01
CA THR A 174 -14.92 15.12 0.85
C THR A 174 -14.25 15.48 -0.45
N PHE A 175 -13.99 14.49 -1.31
CA PHE A 175 -13.35 14.67 -2.61
C PHE A 175 -14.38 14.94 -3.70
N ALA A 176 -14.32 16.13 -4.29
CA ALA A 176 -15.21 16.55 -5.37
C ALA A 176 -14.68 16.16 -6.77
N ARG A 177 -13.38 15.83 -6.88
CA ARG A 177 -12.69 15.46 -8.11
C ARG A 177 -11.59 14.45 -7.80
N ASP A 178 -11.08 13.79 -8.84
CA ASP A 178 -9.93 12.90 -8.72
C ASP A 178 -8.68 13.74 -8.44
N LEU A 179 -8.34 13.86 -7.16
CA LEU A 179 -6.98 14.19 -6.74
C LEU A 179 -6.07 12.99 -7.02
N LEU A 180 -6.54 11.80 -6.62
CA LEU A 180 -5.99 10.48 -6.91
C LEU A 180 -7.05 9.63 -7.64
N PRO A 181 -6.65 8.58 -8.39
CA PRO A 181 -7.60 7.67 -9.00
C PRO A 181 -8.58 7.07 -7.97
N GLY A 182 -9.88 7.13 -8.25
CA GLY A 182 -10.92 6.50 -7.44
C GLY A 182 -11.46 7.36 -6.28
N LEU A 183 -10.88 8.54 -6.00
CA LEU A 183 -11.32 9.39 -4.89
C LEU A 183 -12.57 10.22 -5.17
N THR A 184 -12.94 10.48 -6.43
CA THR A 184 -14.12 11.32 -6.71
C THR A 184 -15.37 10.78 -6.01
N GLY A 185 -16.00 11.63 -5.20
CA GLY A 185 -17.23 11.32 -4.47
C GLY A 185 -17.02 10.60 -3.14
N GLN A 186 -15.78 10.25 -2.79
CA GLN A 186 -15.46 9.68 -1.48
C GLN A 186 -15.51 10.77 -0.40
N ALA A 187 -15.96 10.37 0.78
CA ALA A 187 -15.92 11.16 2.00
C ALA A 187 -15.33 10.30 3.13
N PHE A 188 -14.59 10.95 4.01
CA PHE A 188 -13.94 10.36 5.16
C PHE A 188 -14.21 11.23 6.38
N THR A 189 -14.66 10.64 7.48
CA THR A 189 -15.05 11.34 8.71
C THR A 189 -14.59 10.56 9.94
N GLY A 190 -14.16 11.27 10.98
CA GLY A 190 -13.62 10.64 12.18
C GLY A 190 -12.73 11.57 12.99
N GLU A 191 -12.34 11.12 14.19
CA GLU A 191 -11.44 11.87 15.06
C GLU A 191 -10.05 12.02 14.43
N GLU A 192 -9.61 11.02 13.67
CA GLU A 192 -8.37 10.96 12.90
C GLU A 192 -8.30 12.03 11.80
N PHE A 193 -9.44 12.58 11.40
CA PHE A 193 -9.56 13.67 10.43
C PHE A 193 -9.76 15.04 11.08
N THR A 194 -9.65 15.13 12.41
CA THR A 194 -9.74 16.41 13.13
C THR A 194 -8.55 17.29 12.77
N ASP A 195 -8.82 18.38 12.09
CA ASP A 195 -7.81 19.33 11.64
C ASP A 195 -8.43 20.73 11.46
N VAL A 196 -7.64 21.71 11.04
CA VAL A 196 -8.02 23.10 10.89
C VAL A 196 -7.70 23.61 9.48
N ALA A 197 -8.64 24.36 8.89
CA ALA A 197 -8.51 24.95 7.57
C ALA A 197 -8.83 26.46 7.61
N LEU A 198 -8.16 27.28 6.81
CA LEU A 198 -8.54 28.69 6.69
C LEU A 198 -9.86 28.78 5.88
N SER A 199 -10.88 29.46 6.42
CA SER A 199 -12.11 29.66 5.67
C SER A 199 -11.86 30.57 4.47
N VAL A 200 -11.95 30.04 3.24
CA VAL A 200 -11.71 30.80 2.00
C VAL A 200 -12.88 30.74 1.03
N THR A 201 -13.07 31.84 0.29
CA THR A 201 -13.84 31.90 -0.95
C THR A 201 -12.87 31.99 -2.11
N LEU A 202 -12.99 31.10 -3.09
CA LEU A 202 -12.07 31.04 -4.24
C LEU A 202 -12.61 31.77 -5.47
N GLU A 203 -11.69 32.17 -6.34
CA GLU A 203 -11.98 32.67 -7.68
C GLU A 203 -12.69 31.59 -8.51
N THR A 204 -13.54 31.99 -9.46
CA THR A 204 -14.29 31.03 -10.30
C THR A 204 -13.37 30.13 -11.15
N GLY A 205 -12.14 30.57 -11.40
CA GLY A 205 -11.12 29.80 -12.12
C GLY A 205 -10.40 28.74 -11.28
N ALA A 206 -10.59 28.70 -9.96
CA ALA A 206 -9.96 27.71 -9.10
C ALA A 206 -10.58 26.32 -9.28
N ARG A 207 -9.74 25.28 -9.31
CA ARG A 207 -10.16 23.88 -9.38
C ARG A 207 -10.09 23.27 -7.99
N VAL A 208 -11.24 23.05 -7.35
CA VAL A 208 -11.32 22.41 -6.03
C VAL A 208 -11.39 20.89 -6.15
N TYR A 209 -10.48 20.20 -5.48
CA TYR A 209 -10.39 18.74 -5.43
C TYR A 209 -11.01 18.15 -4.17
N ALA A 210 -10.84 18.83 -3.02
CA ALA A 210 -11.38 18.39 -1.73
C ALA A 210 -11.98 19.54 -0.93
N TRP A 211 -12.96 19.20 -0.09
CA TRP A 211 -13.64 20.10 0.83
C TRP A 211 -13.47 19.59 2.26
N ALA A 212 -13.20 20.51 3.19
CA ALA A 212 -13.28 20.27 4.63
C ALA A 212 -14.65 20.70 5.13
N SER A 213 -15.28 19.91 6.00
CA SER A 213 -16.56 20.23 6.64
C SER A 213 -16.54 19.88 8.13
N ASP A 214 -17.22 20.70 8.93
CA ASP A 214 -17.45 20.42 10.34
C ASP A 214 -18.78 19.68 10.57
N ALA A 215 -19.02 19.25 11.81
CA ALA A 215 -20.27 18.62 12.23
C ALA A 215 -21.55 19.48 12.07
N ARG A 216 -21.45 20.74 11.63
CA ARG A 216 -22.58 21.64 11.33
C ARG A 216 -22.71 21.92 9.84
N ASP A 217 -22.03 21.15 8.99
CA ASP A 217 -21.97 21.29 7.53
C ASP A 217 -21.42 22.66 7.08
N ARG A 218 -20.68 23.38 7.93
CA ARG A 218 -19.88 24.52 7.47
C ARG A 218 -18.71 23.96 6.70
N ARG A 219 -18.50 24.45 5.49
CA ARG A 219 -17.50 23.91 4.58
C ARG A 219 -16.56 24.97 4.04
N THR A 220 -15.32 24.58 3.77
CA THR A 220 -14.34 25.38 3.06
C THR A 220 -13.50 24.52 2.10
N PRO A 221 -12.97 25.07 1.00
CA PRO A 221 -12.05 24.33 0.14
C PRO A 221 -10.81 23.87 0.93
N LEU A 222 -10.49 22.58 0.83
CA LEU A 222 -9.33 21.98 1.48
C LEU A 222 -8.15 21.84 0.51
N ILE A 223 -8.41 21.37 -0.71
CA ILE A 223 -7.37 21.19 -1.74
C ILE A 223 -7.83 21.83 -3.03
N TRP A 224 -7.05 22.75 -3.58
CA TRP A 224 -7.33 23.36 -4.88
C TRP A 224 -6.06 23.70 -5.66
N SER A 225 -6.24 23.90 -6.97
CA SER A 225 -5.25 24.52 -7.84
C SER A 225 -5.80 25.76 -8.53
N TYR A 226 -4.92 26.66 -8.93
CA TYR A 226 -5.26 27.93 -9.59
C TYR A 226 -4.17 28.35 -10.57
N ASP A 227 -4.54 28.66 -11.81
CA ASP A 227 -3.62 29.19 -12.82
C ASP A 227 -3.29 30.65 -12.50
N CYS A 228 -2.01 30.96 -12.32
CA CYS A 228 -1.52 32.29 -11.97
C CYS A 228 -0.47 32.73 -12.98
N GLY A 229 -0.82 33.70 -13.84
CA GLY A 229 0.03 34.10 -14.96
C GLY A 229 0.23 32.95 -15.95
N GLN A 230 1.49 32.56 -16.18
CA GLN A 230 1.86 31.40 -17.01
C GLN A 230 2.08 30.12 -16.20
N GLY A 231 2.07 30.21 -14.87
CA GLY A 231 2.28 29.09 -13.96
C GLY A 231 1.02 28.67 -13.22
N ARG A 232 1.20 27.86 -12.18
CA ARG A 232 0.10 27.29 -11.40
C ARG A 232 0.49 27.19 -9.93
N VAL A 233 -0.47 27.47 -9.06
CA VAL A 233 -0.38 27.19 -7.63
C VAL A 233 -1.30 26.04 -7.25
N ALA A 234 -0.90 25.26 -6.25
CA ALA A 234 -1.73 24.29 -5.56
C ALA A 234 -1.64 24.56 -4.05
N VAL A 235 -2.75 24.39 -3.35
CA VAL A 235 -2.84 24.63 -1.91
C VAL A 235 -3.51 23.44 -1.27
N PHE A 236 -2.85 22.90 -0.24
CA PHE A 236 -3.46 22.06 0.78
C PHE A 236 -3.66 22.91 2.04
N ASN A 237 -4.91 23.23 2.32
CA ASN A 237 -5.38 24.14 3.37
C ASN A 237 -5.75 23.38 4.65
N GLY A 238 -4.90 22.44 5.06
CA GLY A 238 -4.97 21.70 6.32
C GLY A 238 -3.60 21.68 6.99
N THR A 239 -3.44 20.95 8.10
CA THR A 239 -2.15 20.72 8.75
C THR A 239 -1.66 19.27 8.65
N SER A 240 -2.52 18.34 8.20
CA SER A 240 -2.25 16.90 8.26
C SER A 240 -1.14 16.37 7.34
N GLY A 241 -0.51 17.21 6.51
CA GLY A 241 0.56 16.80 5.60
C GLY A 241 1.79 16.17 6.26
N SER A 242 1.91 16.23 7.59
CA SER A 242 2.97 15.56 8.35
C SER A 242 2.76 14.05 8.57
N GLY A 243 1.53 13.54 8.47
CA GLY A 243 1.23 12.12 8.67
C GLY A 243 1.52 11.26 7.43
N ASP A 244 2.05 10.06 7.63
CA ASP A 244 2.50 9.17 6.53
C ASP A 244 1.36 8.75 5.59
N PHE A 245 0.16 8.60 6.13
CA PHE A 245 -1.02 8.28 5.32
C PHE A 245 -1.49 9.46 4.43
N TRP A 246 -0.97 10.68 4.62
CA TRP A 246 -1.23 11.82 3.72
C TRP A 246 -0.23 11.91 2.56
N ARG A 247 0.82 11.10 2.53
CA ARG A 247 1.87 11.14 1.50
C ARG A 247 1.32 11.04 0.07
N GLY A 248 0.38 10.14 -0.17
CA GLY A 248 -0.30 10.02 -1.47
C GLY A 248 -1.16 11.24 -1.80
N ILE A 249 -1.80 11.86 -0.82
CA ILE A 249 -2.56 13.11 -1.03
C ILE A 249 -1.61 14.25 -1.43
N LEU A 250 -0.44 14.37 -0.80
CA LEU A 250 0.60 15.34 -1.18
C LEU A 250 1.09 15.10 -2.61
N ALA A 251 1.35 13.84 -2.98
CA ALA A 251 1.69 13.49 -4.36
C ALA A 251 0.59 13.88 -5.35
N GLY A 252 -0.68 13.67 -4.98
CA GLY A 252 -1.84 14.14 -5.71
C GLY A 252 -1.82 15.66 -5.91
N CYS A 253 -1.52 16.44 -4.85
CA CYS A 253 -1.38 17.89 -4.91
C CYS A 253 -0.27 18.32 -5.89
N ILE A 254 0.89 17.68 -5.83
CA ILE A 254 2.01 17.87 -6.77
C ILE A 254 1.51 17.65 -8.20
N ASN A 255 0.86 16.52 -8.47
CA ASN A 255 0.32 16.16 -9.78
C ASN A 255 -0.70 17.17 -10.34
N THR A 256 -1.36 17.99 -9.51
CA THR A 256 -2.28 19.04 -9.98
C THR A 256 -1.58 20.21 -10.68
N LEU A 257 -0.28 20.38 -10.46
CA LEU A 257 0.51 21.53 -10.94
C LEU A 257 0.91 21.42 -12.42
N TRP A 258 0.69 20.26 -13.03
CA TRP A 258 0.91 20.03 -14.45
C TRP A 258 -0.38 19.58 -15.15
N ASP A 259 -0.48 19.92 -16.43
CA ASP A 259 -1.58 19.48 -17.28
C ASP A 259 -1.44 18.01 -17.68
N THR A 260 -0.21 17.49 -17.76
CA THR A 260 0.09 16.09 -18.03
C THR A 260 1.25 15.62 -17.17
N VAL A 261 1.05 14.53 -16.42
CA VAL A 261 2.09 13.82 -15.65
C VAL A 261 1.99 12.32 -15.91
N LEU A 262 3.13 11.65 -15.93
CA LEU A 262 3.25 10.21 -16.08
C LEU A 262 4.31 9.72 -15.09
N TYR A 263 3.94 8.83 -14.17
CA TYR A 263 4.85 8.25 -13.18
C TYR A 263 4.60 6.75 -13.03
N PRO A 264 5.65 5.96 -12.75
CA PRO A 264 5.54 4.51 -12.66
C PRO A 264 4.72 4.12 -11.42
N VAL A 265 4.01 3.00 -11.51
CA VAL A 265 3.23 2.42 -10.41
C VAL A 265 3.33 0.89 -10.43
N ILE A 266 3.24 0.29 -9.25
CA ILE A 266 3.35 -1.16 -9.03
C ILE A 266 2.18 -1.89 -9.68
N ASN A 267 0.98 -1.30 -9.61
CA ASN A 267 -0.28 -1.86 -10.11
C ASN A 267 -0.55 -3.26 -9.54
N ALA A 268 -0.72 -3.30 -8.21
CA ALA A 268 -0.90 -4.52 -7.42
C ALA A 268 -2.01 -4.37 -6.38
N LEU A 269 -2.80 -5.44 -6.21
CA LEU A 269 -3.70 -5.69 -5.10
C LEU A 269 -3.17 -6.95 -4.40
N CYS A 270 -2.71 -6.80 -3.16
CA CYS A 270 -2.11 -7.87 -2.38
C CYS A 270 -2.91 -8.07 -1.09
N LEU A 271 -3.36 -9.30 -0.85
CA LEU A 271 -4.15 -9.68 0.31
C LEU A 271 -3.40 -10.71 1.15
N PHE A 272 -3.26 -10.44 2.43
CA PHE A 272 -2.59 -11.29 3.40
C PHE A 272 -3.61 -11.89 4.37
N ILE A 273 -3.40 -13.15 4.73
CA ILE A 273 -4.11 -13.81 5.83
C ILE A 273 -3.04 -14.24 6.82
N ASP A 274 -2.89 -13.43 7.86
CA ASP A 274 -1.94 -13.70 8.93
C ASP A 274 -2.40 -14.92 9.72
N ASP A 275 -1.46 -15.65 10.31
CA ASP A 275 -1.75 -16.90 11.04
C ASP A 275 -2.54 -17.97 10.25
N PHE A 276 -2.26 -18.10 8.94
CA PHE A 276 -2.96 -19.06 8.09
C PHE A 276 -2.06 -19.73 7.03
N PRO A 277 -1.85 -21.07 7.08
CA PRO A 277 -2.36 -21.99 8.08
C PRO A 277 -1.60 -21.87 9.41
N SER A 278 -2.25 -22.21 10.53
CA SER A 278 -1.60 -22.31 11.84
C SER A 278 -2.18 -23.45 12.69
N PRO A 279 -1.57 -23.81 13.83
CA PRO A 279 -2.14 -24.83 14.71
C PRO A 279 -3.26 -24.32 15.64
N GLN A 280 -3.62 -23.02 15.62
CA GLN A 280 -4.55 -22.41 16.58
C GLN A 280 -6.00 -22.91 16.48
N TYR A 281 -6.36 -23.60 15.39
CA TYR A 281 -7.71 -24.11 15.14
C TYR A 281 -8.21 -25.11 16.17
N GLU A 282 -7.32 -25.73 16.96
CA GLU A 282 -7.69 -26.70 18.01
C GLU A 282 -8.05 -26.02 19.35
N SER A 283 -8.03 -24.68 19.43
CA SER A 283 -8.50 -23.92 20.59
C SER A 283 -10.03 -23.93 20.70
N GLU A 284 -10.55 -23.79 21.93
CA GLU A 284 -11.99 -23.62 22.17
C GLU A 284 -12.30 -22.12 22.27
N SER A 285 -13.41 -21.69 21.68
CA SER A 285 -13.89 -20.30 21.76
C SER A 285 -15.36 -20.28 22.14
N ASP A 286 -15.66 -19.60 23.25
CA ASP A 286 -17.03 -19.46 23.75
C ASP A 286 -17.90 -18.65 22.77
N VAL A 287 -17.31 -17.65 22.09
CA VAL A 287 -17.98 -16.82 21.08
C VAL A 287 -18.61 -17.69 20.00
N VAL A 288 -17.82 -18.53 19.33
CA VAL A 288 -18.35 -19.36 18.24
C VAL A 288 -19.18 -20.54 18.70
N ARG A 289 -18.92 -21.06 19.91
CA ARG A 289 -19.74 -22.12 20.48
C ARG A 289 -21.16 -21.62 20.75
N GLU A 290 -21.29 -20.45 21.34
CA GLU A 290 -22.59 -19.88 21.70
C GLU A 290 -23.36 -19.38 20.47
N GLU A 291 -22.66 -18.75 19.53
CA GLU A 291 -23.29 -18.13 18.37
C GLU A 291 -23.53 -19.11 17.19
N TYR A 292 -22.54 -19.95 16.88
CA TYR A 292 -22.59 -20.84 15.70
C TYR A 292 -22.86 -22.30 16.06
N ASN A 293 -22.86 -22.65 17.36
CA ASN A 293 -22.96 -24.03 17.83
C ASN A 293 -21.91 -24.92 17.14
N ARG A 294 -20.66 -24.46 17.13
CA ARG A 294 -19.48 -25.10 16.55
C ARG A 294 -18.28 -24.95 17.47
N SER A 295 -17.33 -25.89 17.39
CA SER A 295 -15.96 -25.64 17.86
C SER A 295 -15.24 -24.65 16.93
N ALA A 296 -14.14 -24.02 17.37
CA ALA A 296 -13.36 -23.11 16.52
C ALA A 296 -12.91 -23.79 15.22
N LYS A 297 -12.41 -25.03 15.33
CA LYS A 297 -12.07 -25.88 14.19
C LYS A 297 -13.20 -26.04 13.17
N GLU A 298 -14.40 -26.35 13.65
CA GLU A 298 -15.55 -26.55 12.77
C GLU A 298 -16.02 -25.22 12.18
N PHE A 299 -15.97 -24.13 12.95
CA PHE A 299 -16.25 -22.79 12.45
C PHE A 299 -15.29 -22.41 11.30
N TYR A 300 -13.99 -22.59 11.49
CA TYR A 300 -13.00 -22.31 10.43
C TYR A 300 -13.23 -23.14 9.18
N ARG A 301 -13.52 -24.43 9.34
CA ARG A 301 -13.70 -25.37 8.23
C ARG A 301 -15.01 -25.15 7.47
N ASP A 302 -16.09 -24.90 8.20
CA ASP A 302 -17.46 -24.95 7.66
C ASP A 302 -18.04 -23.56 7.35
N ILE A 303 -17.44 -22.49 7.89
CA ILE A 303 -17.96 -21.11 7.78
C ILE A 303 -16.85 -20.17 7.25
N TRP A 304 -15.84 -19.87 8.07
CA TRP A 304 -14.85 -18.83 7.76
C TRP A 304 -14.10 -19.09 6.45
N TRP A 305 -13.46 -20.25 6.30
CA TRP A 305 -12.64 -20.52 5.10
C TRP A 305 -13.49 -20.64 3.82
N PRO A 306 -14.66 -21.31 3.82
CA PRO A 306 -15.60 -21.24 2.71
C PRO A 306 -16.01 -19.82 2.30
N ASP A 307 -16.26 -18.94 3.27
CA ASP A 307 -16.63 -17.54 3.01
C ASP A 307 -15.46 -16.77 2.39
N MET A 308 -14.24 -16.92 2.92
CA MET A 308 -13.03 -16.30 2.35
C MET A 308 -12.77 -16.79 0.92
N LEU A 309 -12.93 -18.10 0.66
CA LEU A 309 -12.85 -18.65 -0.69
C LEU A 309 -13.93 -18.09 -1.63
N GLN A 310 -15.15 -17.88 -1.11
CA GLN A 310 -16.26 -17.36 -1.90
C GLN A 310 -15.95 -15.95 -2.40
N ILE A 311 -15.54 -15.03 -1.51
CA ILE A 311 -15.22 -13.66 -1.93
C ILE A 311 -14.01 -13.60 -2.86
N ALA A 312 -12.95 -14.36 -2.58
CA ALA A 312 -11.80 -14.42 -3.48
C ALA A 312 -12.20 -14.90 -4.88
N ASN A 313 -13.09 -15.90 -4.98
CA ASN A 313 -13.60 -16.35 -6.27
C ASN A 313 -14.51 -15.33 -6.97
N VAL A 314 -15.23 -14.46 -6.25
CA VAL A 314 -16.05 -13.40 -6.84
C VAL A 314 -15.19 -12.39 -7.60
N TYR A 315 -14.07 -11.97 -7.02
CA TYR A 315 -13.20 -10.95 -7.61
C TYR A 315 -11.97 -11.50 -8.33
N GLY A 316 -11.71 -12.82 -8.21
CA GLY A 316 -10.49 -13.44 -8.72
C GLY A 316 -9.26 -13.09 -7.88
N ASP A 317 -9.45 -12.87 -6.57
CA ASP A 317 -8.39 -12.45 -5.68
C ASP A 317 -7.45 -13.59 -5.30
N VAL A 318 -6.18 -13.24 -5.06
CA VAL A 318 -5.12 -14.15 -4.64
C VAL A 318 -4.71 -13.82 -3.22
N TYR A 319 -4.85 -14.78 -2.31
CA TYR A 319 -4.33 -14.64 -0.95
C TYR A 319 -2.88 -15.06 -0.84
N THR A 320 -2.17 -14.44 0.09
CA THR A 320 -0.95 -14.95 0.71
C THR A 320 -1.31 -15.37 2.12
N GLY A 321 -1.24 -16.66 2.43
CA GLY A 321 -1.38 -17.16 3.80
C GLY A 321 -0.02 -17.23 4.49
N LEU A 322 0.08 -16.72 5.72
CA LEU A 322 1.34 -16.62 6.44
C LEU A 322 1.45 -17.76 7.46
N PHE A 323 2.35 -18.71 7.17
CA PHE A 323 2.48 -19.94 7.93
C PHE A 323 3.22 -19.74 9.25
N VAL A 324 2.59 -20.19 10.34
CA VAL A 324 3.16 -20.34 11.68
C VAL A 324 3.14 -21.81 12.06
N ALA A 325 4.25 -22.35 12.54
CA ALA A 325 4.34 -23.78 12.88
C ALA A 325 3.86 -24.14 14.30
N THR A 326 3.92 -23.20 15.26
CA THR A 326 3.56 -23.42 16.66
C THR A 326 3.31 -22.10 17.40
N TYR A 327 2.90 -22.16 18.68
CA TYR A 327 2.75 -21.00 19.58
C TYR A 327 3.35 -21.33 20.97
N ASN A 328 4.46 -22.06 21.01
CA ASN A 328 5.00 -22.63 22.26
C ASN A 328 5.97 -21.72 23.02
N ASP A 329 6.04 -20.43 22.68
CA ASP A 329 6.94 -19.38 23.25
C ASP A 329 8.41 -19.80 23.44
N GLU A 330 8.83 -20.90 22.81
CA GLU A 330 10.14 -21.50 23.03
C GLU A 330 11.18 -20.87 22.12
N THR A 331 12.06 -20.06 22.71
CA THR A 331 13.15 -19.38 22.00
C THR A 331 14.51 -20.06 22.14
N ASP A 332 14.60 -21.19 22.85
CA ASP A 332 15.79 -22.04 22.90
C ASP A 332 15.75 -23.10 21.78
N PRO A 333 16.66 -23.04 20.79
CA PRO A 333 16.67 -24.01 19.69
C PRO A 333 16.73 -25.48 20.12
N ALA A 334 17.36 -25.79 21.26
CA ALA A 334 17.48 -27.16 21.74
C ALA A 334 16.15 -27.76 22.21
N ARG A 335 15.14 -26.92 22.45
CA ARG A 335 13.80 -27.30 22.93
C ARG A 335 12.70 -27.10 21.88
N GLN A 336 13.05 -26.65 20.67
CA GLN A 336 12.10 -26.52 19.58
C GLN A 336 11.45 -27.88 19.25
N SER A 337 10.15 -27.84 19.04
CA SER A 337 9.33 -28.99 18.71
C SER A 337 8.06 -28.52 18.01
N ASP A 338 7.62 -29.27 17.01
CA ASP A 338 6.33 -29.07 16.38
C ASP A 338 5.39 -30.24 16.72
N THR A 339 4.09 -29.94 16.76
CA THR A 339 3.06 -30.98 16.78
C THR A 339 2.31 -30.88 15.47
N THR A 340 2.48 -31.88 14.61
CA THR A 340 1.80 -31.90 13.32
C THR A 340 0.29 -31.91 13.49
N SER A 341 -0.38 -30.86 13.02
CA SER A 341 -1.84 -30.74 13.02
C SER A 341 -2.41 -31.15 11.66
N ALA A 342 -3.28 -32.18 11.66
CA ALA A 342 -3.98 -32.59 10.43
C ALA A 342 -4.91 -31.46 9.90
N THR A 343 -5.34 -30.56 10.77
CA THR A 343 -6.20 -29.42 10.45
C THR A 343 -5.42 -28.31 9.77
N GLU A 344 -4.27 -27.95 10.33
CA GLU A 344 -3.29 -27.04 9.72
C GLU A 344 -2.89 -27.55 8.33
N GLN A 345 -2.54 -28.83 8.22
CA GLN A 345 -2.22 -29.43 6.92
C GLN A 345 -3.41 -29.41 5.95
N TYR A 346 -4.65 -29.57 6.44
CA TYR A 346 -5.85 -29.44 5.61
C TYR A 346 -5.99 -28.01 5.04
N PHE A 347 -5.88 -26.99 5.88
CA PHE A 347 -6.02 -25.60 5.47
C PHE A 347 -4.88 -25.17 4.54
N GLY A 348 -3.64 -25.51 4.86
CA GLY A 348 -2.49 -25.23 3.99
C GLY A 348 -2.61 -25.90 2.62
N ASN A 349 -3.07 -27.16 2.54
CA ASN A 349 -3.33 -27.78 1.25
C ASN A 349 -4.53 -27.17 0.52
N SER A 350 -5.53 -26.64 1.25
CA SER A 350 -6.67 -25.95 0.66
C SER A 350 -6.27 -24.60 0.06
N LEU A 351 -5.45 -23.82 0.78
CA LEU A 351 -4.81 -22.59 0.31
C LEU A 351 -4.10 -22.85 -1.03
N LEU A 352 -3.18 -23.82 -1.05
CA LEU A 352 -2.40 -24.16 -2.24
C LEU A 352 -3.27 -24.68 -3.39
N LYS A 353 -4.30 -25.49 -3.13
CA LYS A 353 -5.22 -25.98 -4.17
C LYS A 353 -5.98 -24.87 -4.89
N ASN A 354 -6.18 -23.72 -4.24
CA ASN A 354 -6.82 -22.55 -4.83
C ASN A 354 -5.84 -21.62 -5.55
N GLY A 355 -4.56 -21.99 -5.66
CA GLY A 355 -3.54 -21.20 -6.38
C GLY A 355 -3.02 -20.00 -5.59
N PHE A 356 -3.21 -20.01 -4.27
CA PHE A 356 -2.74 -18.97 -3.35
C PHE A 356 -1.30 -19.25 -2.88
N GLU A 357 -0.63 -18.20 -2.36
CA GLU A 357 0.74 -18.29 -1.84
C GLU A 357 0.75 -18.70 -0.36
N MET A 358 1.78 -19.44 0.04
CA MET A 358 2.14 -19.66 1.44
C MET A 358 3.47 -18.96 1.75
N GLY A 359 3.42 -17.94 2.61
CA GLY A 359 4.56 -17.19 3.13
C GLY A 359 4.96 -17.63 4.55
N ALA A 360 6.00 -17.02 5.11
CA ALA A 360 6.50 -17.30 6.44
C ALA A 360 6.05 -16.24 7.46
N HIS A 361 5.68 -16.69 8.67
CA HIS A 361 5.27 -15.82 9.79
C HIS A 361 5.97 -16.20 11.10
N GLY A 362 7.21 -16.66 11.00
CA GLY A 362 7.97 -17.15 12.15
C GLY A 362 7.61 -18.59 12.56
N TYR A 363 8.48 -19.19 13.36
CA TYR A 363 8.32 -20.57 13.81
C TYR A 363 7.23 -20.70 14.87
N ASN A 364 7.25 -19.84 15.88
CA ASN A 364 6.39 -19.90 17.06
C ASN A 364 5.60 -18.61 17.34
N HIS A 365 5.46 -17.74 16.33
CA HIS A 365 4.89 -16.39 16.45
C HIS A 365 5.61 -15.45 17.44
N GLN A 366 6.82 -15.78 17.89
CA GLN A 366 7.64 -14.83 18.66
C GLN A 366 8.33 -13.85 17.71
N PRO A 367 8.21 -12.53 17.93
CA PRO A 367 8.98 -11.52 17.21
C PRO A 367 10.47 -11.83 17.15
N LEU A 368 11.10 -11.59 16.00
CA LEU A 368 12.54 -11.80 15.84
C LEU A 368 13.31 -10.58 16.35
N THR A 369 13.33 -10.45 17.68
CA THR A 369 14.02 -9.38 18.39
C THR A 369 14.81 -9.93 19.57
N LEU A 370 15.83 -9.16 19.99
CA LEU A 370 16.52 -9.40 21.26
C LEU A 370 15.72 -8.78 22.41
N ALA A 371 16.18 -8.99 23.64
CA ALA A 371 15.56 -8.39 24.82
C ALA A 371 15.45 -6.86 24.69
N GLY A 372 14.23 -6.34 24.91
CA GLY A 372 13.90 -4.92 24.77
C GLY A 372 13.46 -4.50 23.37
N GLY A 373 13.36 -5.42 22.40
CA GLY A 373 12.87 -5.11 21.05
C GLY A 373 11.34 -5.06 20.92
N THR A 374 10.60 -5.50 21.94
CA THR A 374 9.14 -5.41 22.03
C THR A 374 8.74 -4.77 23.36
N PRO A 375 7.57 -4.12 23.45
CA PRO A 375 7.02 -3.66 24.72
C PRO A 375 6.88 -4.80 25.75
N GLU A 376 7.11 -4.50 27.03
CA GLU A 376 7.05 -5.50 28.10
C GLU A 376 5.62 -6.02 28.33
N GLU A 377 4.61 -5.19 28.04
CA GLU A 377 3.19 -5.46 28.24
C GLU A 377 2.66 -6.58 27.33
N LEU A 378 3.35 -6.85 26.22
CA LEU A 378 3.00 -7.91 25.27
C LEU A 378 3.48 -9.30 25.72
N ASP A 379 4.29 -9.41 26.79
CA ASP A 379 4.83 -10.66 27.37
C ASP A 379 5.52 -11.61 26.36
N TYR A 380 6.11 -11.07 25.30
CA TYR A 380 6.93 -11.85 24.37
C TYR A 380 8.21 -12.37 25.01
N ARG A 381 8.65 -13.57 24.59
CA ARG A 381 9.92 -14.16 24.97
C ARG A 381 10.97 -13.77 23.93
N PRO A 382 11.98 -12.96 24.29
CA PRO A 382 13.01 -12.57 23.33
C PRO A 382 13.89 -13.76 22.95
N TRP A 383 14.49 -13.69 21.77
CA TRP A 383 15.55 -14.60 21.36
C TRP A 383 16.86 -14.24 22.06
N ALA A 384 17.68 -15.24 22.38
CA ALA A 384 18.96 -14.99 23.03
C ALA A 384 20.04 -14.48 22.05
N SER A 385 19.90 -14.78 20.75
CA SER A 385 20.85 -14.37 19.71
C SER A 385 20.25 -14.39 18.29
N GLU A 386 20.92 -13.74 17.35
CA GLU A 386 20.63 -13.84 15.90
C GLU A 386 20.72 -15.30 15.39
N GLU A 387 21.65 -16.11 15.93
CA GLU A 387 21.79 -17.52 15.56
C GLU A 387 20.58 -18.36 15.98
N ASP A 388 19.96 -18.04 17.12
CA ASP A 388 18.74 -18.72 17.58
C ASP A 388 17.54 -18.37 16.69
N MET A 389 17.45 -17.10 16.24
CA MET A 389 16.45 -16.66 15.25
C MET A 389 16.65 -17.38 13.91
N VAL A 390 17.89 -17.48 13.42
CA VAL A 390 18.20 -18.25 12.19
C VAL A 390 17.75 -19.70 12.35
N THR A 391 18.07 -20.32 13.48
CA THR A 391 17.74 -21.72 13.73
C THR A 391 16.23 -21.93 13.79
N SER A 392 15.45 -21.02 14.39
CA SER A 392 14.00 -21.12 14.43
C SER A 392 13.38 -21.06 13.04
N LEU A 393 13.85 -20.16 12.18
CA LEU A 393 13.38 -20.06 10.79
C LEU A 393 13.82 -21.24 9.92
N GLN A 394 14.99 -21.84 10.18
CA GLN A 394 15.38 -23.11 9.55
C GLN A 394 14.44 -24.26 9.95
N THR A 395 14.06 -24.33 11.23
CA THR A 395 13.06 -25.27 11.71
C THR A 395 11.71 -25.05 11.02
N LEU A 396 11.24 -23.79 10.89
CA LEU A 396 10.03 -23.46 10.13
C LEU A 396 10.12 -24.01 8.70
N ARG A 397 11.23 -23.74 8.00
CA ARG A 397 11.45 -24.22 6.62
C ARG A 397 11.43 -25.74 6.52
N ASP A 398 12.03 -26.46 7.47
CA ASP A 398 12.04 -27.92 7.50
C ASP A 398 10.64 -28.50 7.74
N ILE A 399 9.85 -27.86 8.59
CA ILE A 399 8.43 -28.20 8.81
C ILE A 399 7.62 -27.94 7.54
N THR A 400 7.78 -26.79 6.90
CA THR A 400 7.14 -26.46 5.62
C THR A 400 7.46 -27.49 4.56
N ALA A 401 8.73 -27.85 4.38
CA ALA A 401 9.14 -28.86 3.39
C ALA A 401 8.53 -30.24 3.65
N ARG A 402 8.28 -30.58 4.93
CA ARG A 402 7.64 -31.84 5.33
C ARG A 402 6.13 -31.82 5.14
N LEU A 403 5.45 -30.74 5.50
CA LEU A 403 3.98 -30.64 5.45
C LEU A 403 3.45 -30.23 4.07
N PHE A 404 4.21 -29.37 3.38
CA PHE A 404 3.86 -28.70 2.13
C PHE A 404 5.04 -28.73 1.14
N PRO A 405 5.42 -29.91 0.61
CA PRO A 405 6.64 -30.08 -0.19
C PRO A 405 6.67 -29.31 -1.52
N ALA A 406 5.57 -28.69 -1.93
CA ALA A 406 5.48 -27.84 -3.11
C ALA A 406 5.74 -26.34 -2.81
N VAL A 407 5.92 -25.97 -1.54
CA VAL A 407 6.07 -24.58 -1.10
C VAL A 407 7.54 -24.20 -1.04
N THR A 408 7.84 -23.03 -1.59
CA THR A 408 9.07 -22.29 -1.34
C THR A 408 8.67 -21.00 -0.64
N LEU A 409 9.20 -20.74 0.55
CA LEU A 409 8.90 -19.55 1.33
C LEU A 409 9.61 -18.34 0.69
N ARG A 410 8.87 -17.57 -0.11
CA ARG A 410 9.37 -16.37 -0.82
C ARG A 410 8.96 -15.06 -0.17
N SER A 411 8.00 -15.09 0.74
CA SER A 411 7.50 -13.94 1.48
C SER A 411 7.66 -14.16 2.99
N TYR A 412 7.91 -13.07 3.71
CA TYR A 412 7.98 -13.07 5.17
C TYR A 412 7.21 -11.88 5.73
N VAL A 413 6.37 -12.14 6.75
CA VAL A 413 5.70 -11.11 7.55
C VAL A 413 6.21 -11.23 8.98
N PRO A 414 6.73 -10.15 9.60
CA PRO A 414 7.15 -10.18 10.99
C PRO A 414 5.98 -10.45 11.95
N PRO A 415 6.10 -11.41 12.90
CA PRO A 415 5.10 -11.61 13.94
C PRO A 415 4.85 -10.31 14.71
N SER A 416 3.57 -9.95 14.84
CA SER A 416 3.12 -8.70 15.49
C SER A 416 3.86 -7.45 15.03
N ASN A 417 4.28 -7.39 13.76
CA ASN A 417 4.94 -6.23 13.15
C ASN A 417 6.38 -5.95 13.64
N TYR A 418 6.94 -6.75 14.55
CA TYR A 418 8.26 -6.49 15.15
C TYR A 418 9.38 -7.28 14.44
N LEU A 419 10.43 -6.56 14.02
CA LEU A 419 11.65 -7.14 13.43
C LEU A 419 12.85 -6.24 13.72
N SER A 420 13.82 -6.74 14.48
CA SER A 420 15.08 -5.99 14.68
C SER A 420 15.98 -6.11 13.44
N GLU A 421 17.05 -5.32 13.37
CA GLU A 421 18.06 -5.48 12.32
C GLU A 421 18.70 -6.87 12.32
N GLU A 422 18.98 -7.44 13.50
CA GLU A 422 19.42 -8.83 13.69
C GLU A 422 18.35 -9.79 13.16
N GLY A 423 17.09 -9.56 13.50
CA GLY A 423 15.96 -10.32 13.02
C GLY A 423 15.89 -10.33 11.49
N ARG A 424 16.01 -9.17 10.84
CA ARG A 424 16.01 -9.07 9.37
C ARG A 424 17.16 -9.87 8.77
N ARG A 425 18.38 -9.76 9.31
CA ARG A 425 19.53 -10.58 8.86
C ARG A 425 19.28 -12.08 9.05
N ALA A 426 18.67 -12.47 10.17
CA ALA A 426 18.32 -13.86 10.43
C ALA A 426 17.32 -14.40 9.41
N VAL A 427 16.31 -13.61 9.03
CA VAL A 427 15.33 -13.94 7.98
C VAL A 427 16.04 -14.19 6.65
N VAL A 428 16.87 -13.25 6.20
CA VAL A 428 17.61 -13.36 4.94
C VAL A 428 18.54 -14.58 4.93
N GLN A 429 19.22 -14.84 6.05
CA GLN A 429 20.13 -15.98 6.17
C GLN A 429 19.38 -17.33 6.16
N ALA A 430 18.21 -17.42 6.79
CA ALA A 430 17.47 -18.67 6.92
C ALA A 430 16.62 -19.01 5.67
N LEU A 431 16.15 -17.98 4.94
CA LEU A 431 15.26 -18.10 3.79
C LEU A 431 15.98 -17.66 2.49
N PRO A 432 16.75 -18.54 1.84
CA PRO A 432 17.58 -18.16 0.68
C PRO A 432 16.79 -17.76 -0.57
N ASP A 433 15.52 -18.16 -0.67
CA ASP A 433 14.62 -17.83 -1.79
C ASP A 433 13.71 -16.64 -1.46
N LEU A 434 13.95 -15.94 -0.35
CA LEU A 434 13.15 -14.80 0.07
C LEU A 434 13.22 -13.68 -0.97
N GLY A 435 12.03 -13.27 -1.44
CA GLY A 435 11.87 -12.18 -2.39
C GLY A 435 11.17 -10.96 -1.80
N VAL A 436 10.43 -11.08 -0.69
CA VAL A 436 9.67 -9.94 -0.15
C VAL A 436 9.55 -10.03 1.35
N ILE A 437 9.68 -8.89 2.02
CA ILE A 437 9.29 -8.71 3.42
C ILE A 437 8.13 -7.73 3.47
N SER A 438 7.11 -8.06 4.26
CA SER A 438 5.90 -7.26 4.44
C SER A 438 5.66 -6.96 5.91
N GLY A 439 6.30 -5.90 6.40
CA GLY A 439 6.01 -5.22 7.66
C GLY A 439 4.78 -4.34 7.57
N ILE A 440 4.83 -3.14 8.16
CA ILE A 440 3.73 -2.16 8.15
C ILE A 440 4.16 -0.83 7.54
N TYR A 441 3.19 -0.08 7.00
CA TYR A 441 3.45 1.20 6.35
C TYR A 441 3.65 2.36 7.33
N THR A 442 3.10 2.24 8.54
CA THR A 442 3.17 3.24 9.61
C THR A 442 3.16 2.53 10.96
N ASP A 443 3.88 3.07 11.94
CA ASP A 443 3.89 2.63 13.35
C ASP A 443 3.08 3.55 14.26
N GLU A 444 2.12 4.33 13.73
CA GLU A 444 1.33 5.27 14.54
C GLU A 444 0.74 4.58 15.80
N GLY A 445 1.34 4.87 16.95
CA GLY A 445 0.93 4.33 18.25
C GLY A 445 1.62 3.02 18.69
N GLU A 446 2.55 2.47 17.92
CA GLU A 446 3.34 1.29 18.30
C GLU A 446 4.71 1.70 18.88
N GLU A 447 5.09 1.08 20.00
CA GLU A 447 6.41 1.23 20.61
C GLU A 447 7.27 -0.01 20.33
N GLY A 448 8.60 0.15 20.28
CA GLY A 448 9.57 -0.95 20.14
C GLY A 448 10.26 -0.99 18.78
N GLN A 449 10.78 -2.15 18.38
CA GLN A 449 11.45 -2.35 17.09
C GLN A 449 10.44 -2.80 16.02
N VAL A 450 9.47 -1.93 15.77
CA VAL A 450 8.44 -2.12 14.74
C VAL A 450 9.10 -2.03 13.37
N TYR A 451 8.73 -2.94 12.47
CA TYR A 451 9.29 -3.00 11.12
C TYR A 451 8.46 -2.16 10.15
N VAL A 452 8.67 -0.84 10.24
CA VAL A 452 8.07 0.14 9.33
C VAL A 452 8.84 0.14 8.01
N GLN A 453 8.10 0.10 6.91
CA GLN A 453 8.67 0.14 5.56
C GLN A 453 7.94 1.16 4.71
N ASP A 454 8.62 1.60 3.66
CA ASP A 454 7.97 2.10 2.46
C ASP A 454 8.13 1.10 1.30
N PHE A 455 7.40 1.29 0.21
CA PHE A 455 7.52 0.52 -1.02
C PHE A 455 8.84 0.83 -1.73
N ALA A 456 9.84 0.00 -1.49
CA ALA A 456 11.17 0.13 -2.09
C ALA A 456 11.84 -1.23 -2.30
N VAL A 457 12.92 -1.26 -3.08
CA VAL A 457 13.83 -2.40 -3.12
C VAL A 457 15.05 -2.10 -2.26
N ALA A 458 15.27 -2.91 -1.23
CA ALA A 458 16.41 -2.75 -0.33
C ALA A 458 17.74 -3.07 -1.04
N GLU A 459 18.87 -2.66 -0.43
CA GLU A 459 20.22 -2.85 -1.00
C GLU A 459 20.57 -4.32 -1.30
N ASP A 460 19.96 -5.26 -0.57
CA ASP A 460 20.11 -6.71 -0.78
C ASP A 460 19.17 -7.29 -1.85
N GLY A 461 18.38 -6.44 -2.51
CA GLY A 461 17.47 -6.80 -3.59
C GLY A 461 16.11 -7.34 -3.12
N ILE A 462 15.85 -7.37 -1.82
CA ILE A 462 14.55 -7.76 -1.25
C ILE A 462 13.55 -6.62 -1.46
N ALA A 463 12.36 -6.96 -1.91
CA ALA A 463 11.25 -6.01 -2.01
C ALA A 463 10.70 -5.75 -0.60
N GLU A 464 10.71 -4.49 -0.17
CA GLU A 464 10.04 -4.02 1.03
C GLU A 464 8.61 -3.62 0.60
N PHE A 465 7.62 -4.46 0.91
CA PHE A 465 6.22 -4.30 0.46
C PHE A 465 5.30 -4.24 1.68
N PRO A 466 5.12 -3.07 2.30
CA PRO A 466 4.39 -2.95 3.56
C PRO A 466 2.92 -3.34 3.42
N ARG A 467 2.34 -3.84 4.51
CA ARG A 467 0.90 -3.91 4.72
C ARG A 467 0.41 -2.51 5.10
N VAL A 468 -0.55 -1.98 4.36
CA VAL A 468 -1.03 -0.59 4.50
C VAL A 468 -2.27 -0.53 5.37
N THR A 469 -3.17 -1.51 5.22
CA THR A 469 -4.44 -1.55 5.96
C THR A 469 -4.71 -2.89 6.60
N SER A 470 -5.59 -2.92 7.59
CA SER A 470 -5.89 -4.13 8.36
C SER A 470 -7.37 -4.34 8.67
N GLY A 471 -7.75 -5.60 8.92
CA GLY A 471 -9.02 -5.99 9.52
C GLY A 471 -10.20 -6.14 8.58
N MET A 472 -11.25 -6.80 9.07
CA MET A 472 -12.45 -7.13 8.28
C MET A 472 -13.43 -5.95 8.11
N ALA A 473 -13.30 -4.90 8.91
CA ALA A 473 -14.20 -3.75 8.92
C ALA A 473 -13.40 -2.43 9.00
N PRO A 474 -12.83 -1.97 7.87
CA PRO A 474 -11.92 -0.83 7.89
C PRO A 474 -12.63 0.47 8.28
N SER A 475 -11.97 1.27 9.10
CA SER A 475 -12.37 2.64 9.41
C SER A 475 -12.18 3.57 8.20
N ASP A 476 -12.70 4.80 8.27
CA ASP A 476 -12.42 5.79 7.22
C ASP A 476 -10.94 6.16 7.12
N PHE A 477 -10.19 6.06 8.23
CA PHE A 477 -8.73 6.17 8.24
C PHE A 477 -8.10 5.09 7.37
N GLU A 478 -8.41 3.82 7.62
CA GLU A 478 -7.94 2.68 6.81
C GLU A 478 -8.30 2.86 5.32
N ARG A 479 -9.53 3.31 5.04
CA ARG A 479 -9.98 3.57 3.67
C ARG A 479 -9.15 4.68 3.01
N LEU A 480 -8.89 5.82 3.68
CA LEU A 480 -8.04 6.87 3.10
C LEU A 480 -6.60 6.40 2.92
N SER A 481 -6.03 5.69 3.89
CA SER A 481 -4.68 5.11 3.81
C SER A 481 -4.52 4.21 2.59
N ALA A 482 -5.52 3.36 2.31
CA ALA A 482 -5.55 2.55 1.09
C ALA A 482 -5.54 3.41 -0.19
N TYR A 483 -6.37 4.46 -0.28
CA TYR A 483 -6.39 5.34 -1.45
C TYR A 483 -5.11 6.17 -1.60
N SER A 484 -4.49 6.54 -0.49
CA SER A 484 -3.22 7.27 -0.46
C SER A 484 -2.09 6.43 -1.05
N ALA A 485 -1.91 5.19 -0.54
CA ALA A 485 -0.93 4.25 -1.09
C ALA A 485 -1.24 3.88 -2.55
N LEU A 486 -2.52 3.72 -2.88
CA LEU A 486 -2.96 3.44 -4.24
C LEU A 486 -2.63 4.58 -5.19
N GLY A 487 -2.83 5.84 -4.79
CA GLY A 487 -2.60 6.99 -5.65
C GLY A 487 -1.12 7.27 -5.90
N LEU A 488 -0.27 7.04 -4.91
CA LEU A 488 1.17 7.19 -5.03
C LEU A 488 1.82 5.98 -5.71
N TYR A 489 1.67 4.79 -5.13
CA TYR A 489 2.40 3.59 -5.53
C TYR A 489 1.62 2.69 -6.51
N GLY A 490 0.31 2.90 -6.67
CA GLY A 490 -0.57 1.96 -7.37
C GLY A 490 -0.67 0.60 -6.67
N ALA A 491 -0.55 0.59 -5.34
CA ALA A 491 -0.63 -0.60 -4.51
C ALA A 491 -1.81 -0.54 -3.54
N PHE A 492 -2.58 -1.62 -3.49
CA PHE A 492 -3.50 -1.93 -2.40
C PHE A 492 -2.93 -3.12 -1.63
N SER A 493 -2.69 -2.95 -0.33
CA SER A 493 -2.02 -3.95 0.52
C SER A 493 -2.76 -4.06 1.84
N HIS A 494 -3.44 -5.19 2.05
CA HIS A 494 -4.37 -5.36 3.17
C HIS A 494 -4.23 -6.73 3.82
N PHE A 495 -4.31 -6.79 5.15
CA PHE A 495 -4.26 -8.04 5.90
C PHE A 495 -5.45 -8.23 6.83
N ILE A 496 -5.79 -9.49 7.08
CA ILE A 496 -6.83 -9.90 8.02
C ILE A 496 -6.29 -11.04 8.89
N HIS A 497 -6.92 -11.25 10.05
CA HIS A 497 -6.66 -12.45 10.85
C HIS A 497 -7.87 -13.38 10.90
N PRO A 498 -7.67 -14.70 10.84
CA PRO A 498 -8.75 -15.66 11.05
C PRO A 498 -9.43 -15.52 12.42
N ASP A 499 -8.72 -15.06 13.44
CA ASP A 499 -9.18 -14.92 14.82
C ASP A 499 -9.77 -13.55 15.16
N ASP A 500 -9.91 -12.62 14.21
CA ASP A 500 -10.52 -11.30 14.44
C ASP A 500 -11.91 -11.41 15.11
N ILE A 501 -12.68 -12.46 14.82
CA ILE A 501 -13.99 -12.73 15.45
C ILE A 501 -13.91 -13.12 16.93
N PHE A 502 -12.75 -13.59 17.41
CA PHE A 502 -12.55 -13.99 18.80
C PHE A 502 -12.07 -12.85 19.68
N ASP A 503 -11.62 -11.76 19.05
CA ASP A 503 -11.05 -10.61 19.70
C ASP A 503 -12.10 -9.49 19.75
N ALA A 504 -12.50 -9.07 20.95
CA ALA A 504 -13.55 -8.08 21.11
C ALA A 504 -13.14 -6.69 20.59
N GLU A 505 -11.84 -6.39 20.59
CA GLU A 505 -11.29 -5.13 20.10
C GLU A 505 -11.18 -5.16 18.57
N ARG A 506 -10.50 -6.17 18.00
CA ARG A 506 -10.36 -6.30 16.53
C ARG A 506 -11.68 -6.59 15.84
N GLY A 507 -12.54 -7.41 16.44
CA GLY A 507 -13.86 -7.75 15.91
C GLY A 507 -14.94 -6.72 16.22
N GLY A 508 -14.66 -5.69 17.04
CA GLY A 508 -15.64 -4.67 17.45
C GLY A 508 -16.91 -5.23 18.11
N GLY A 509 -16.85 -6.45 18.65
CA GLY A 509 -18.01 -7.19 19.17
C GLY A 509 -19.05 -7.60 18.11
N GLN A 510 -18.70 -7.56 16.83
CA GLN A 510 -19.57 -7.94 15.72
C GLN A 510 -19.63 -9.46 15.52
N THR A 511 -20.74 -9.92 14.96
CA THR A 511 -20.90 -11.31 14.50
C THR A 511 -20.04 -11.59 13.26
N TRP A 512 -19.73 -12.84 12.94
CA TRP A 512 -19.01 -13.19 11.70
C TRP A 512 -19.76 -12.71 10.46
N GLU A 513 -21.09 -12.83 10.43
CA GLU A 513 -21.90 -12.36 9.30
C GLU A 513 -21.82 -10.83 9.10
N GLU A 514 -21.61 -10.06 10.17
CA GLU A 514 -21.41 -8.63 10.11
C GLU A 514 -19.99 -8.29 9.64
N LEU A 515 -18.96 -8.92 10.21
CA LEU A 515 -17.56 -8.76 9.79
C LEU A 515 -17.39 -9.13 8.32
N TYR A 516 -17.86 -10.31 7.92
CA TYR A 516 -17.76 -10.76 6.54
C TYR A 516 -18.53 -9.85 5.58
N ARG A 517 -19.70 -9.32 5.97
CA ARG A 517 -20.43 -8.34 5.15
C ARG A 517 -19.66 -7.02 5.03
N SER A 518 -19.03 -6.56 6.10
CA SER A 518 -18.19 -5.36 6.08
C SER A 518 -17.02 -5.54 5.11
N TYR A 519 -16.31 -6.67 5.22
CA TYR A 519 -15.21 -7.02 4.34
C TYR A 519 -15.66 -7.13 2.87
N CYS A 520 -16.80 -7.78 2.61
CA CYS A 520 -17.39 -7.85 1.27
C CYS A 520 -17.72 -6.47 0.70
N THR A 521 -18.19 -5.55 1.54
CA THR A 521 -18.51 -4.18 1.14
C THR A 521 -17.24 -3.43 0.78
N PHE A 522 -16.23 -3.49 1.64
CA PHE A 522 -14.95 -2.83 1.40
C PHE A 522 -14.25 -3.34 0.14
N MET A 523 -14.09 -4.66 0.00
CA MET A 523 -13.48 -5.23 -1.20
C MET A 523 -14.31 -4.92 -2.46
N GLY A 524 -15.64 -4.89 -2.35
CA GLY A 524 -16.52 -4.46 -3.43
C GLY A 524 -16.32 -3.00 -3.83
N GLU A 525 -16.12 -2.10 -2.86
CA GLU A 525 -15.77 -0.71 -3.11
C GLU A 525 -14.42 -0.59 -3.84
N ILE A 526 -13.38 -1.29 -3.35
CA ILE A 526 -12.04 -1.28 -3.95
C ILE A 526 -12.07 -1.83 -5.38
N HIS A 527 -12.69 -2.97 -5.63
CA HIS A 527 -12.81 -3.54 -6.98
C HIS A 527 -13.69 -2.70 -7.92
N THR A 528 -14.64 -1.94 -7.38
CA THR A 528 -15.47 -1.02 -8.18
C THR A 528 -14.72 0.28 -8.52
N ALA A 529 -14.02 0.86 -7.54
CA ALA A 529 -13.27 2.09 -7.69
C ALA A 529 -11.98 1.87 -8.49
N CYS A 530 -11.34 0.70 -8.32
CA CYS A 530 -10.02 0.37 -8.82
C CYS A 530 -9.95 -0.96 -9.62
N PRO A 531 -10.83 -1.20 -10.61
CA PRO A 531 -10.95 -2.47 -11.35
C PRO A 531 -9.76 -2.78 -12.29
N TRP A 532 -8.70 -2.00 -12.23
CA TRP A 532 -7.48 -2.19 -13.04
C TRP A 532 -6.34 -2.82 -12.26
N LEU A 533 -6.44 -2.85 -10.93
CA LEU A 533 -5.43 -3.49 -10.10
C LEU A 533 -5.34 -4.99 -10.44
N ARG A 534 -4.12 -5.50 -10.40
CA ARG A 534 -3.85 -6.93 -10.57
C ARG A 534 -3.85 -7.57 -9.20
N SER A 535 -4.70 -8.56 -8.98
CA SER A 535 -4.62 -9.37 -7.76
C SER A 535 -3.39 -10.26 -7.83
N LEU A 536 -2.45 -10.06 -6.90
CA LEU A 536 -1.12 -10.66 -6.88
C LEU A 536 -0.85 -11.24 -5.49
N SER A 537 -0.15 -12.37 -5.44
CA SER A 537 0.43 -12.84 -4.18
C SER A 537 1.58 -11.92 -3.72
N ALA A 538 2.01 -12.00 -2.47
CA ALA A 538 3.07 -11.17 -1.91
C ALA A 538 4.37 -11.26 -2.73
N ALA A 539 4.81 -12.48 -3.09
CA ALA A 539 5.99 -12.66 -3.93
C ALA A 539 5.85 -12.00 -5.30
N GLN A 540 4.67 -12.10 -5.92
CA GLN A 540 4.41 -11.47 -7.22
C GLN A 540 4.31 -9.94 -7.12
N ALA A 541 3.75 -9.42 -6.03
CA ALA A 541 3.69 -8.00 -5.74
C ALA A 541 5.11 -7.44 -5.50
N GLY A 542 5.97 -8.20 -4.80
CA GLY A 542 7.40 -7.89 -4.67
C GLY A 542 8.13 -7.86 -6.01
N ASP A 543 7.86 -8.79 -6.91
CA ASP A 543 8.40 -8.76 -8.28
C ASP A 543 7.88 -7.57 -9.09
N ALA A 544 6.59 -7.20 -8.94
CA ALA A 544 6.03 -6.01 -9.56
C ALA A 544 6.67 -4.72 -9.02
N LEU A 545 6.95 -4.67 -7.72
CA LEU A 545 7.68 -3.56 -7.09
C LEU A 545 9.10 -3.46 -7.67
N ARG A 546 9.84 -4.56 -7.81
CA ARG A 546 11.17 -4.54 -8.45
C ARG A 546 11.15 -4.00 -9.88
N ILE A 547 10.14 -4.36 -10.67
CA ILE A 547 9.96 -3.82 -12.02
C ILE A 547 9.70 -2.31 -11.96
N CYS A 548 8.81 -1.87 -11.07
CA CYS A 548 8.43 -0.46 -10.92
C CYS A 548 9.58 0.41 -10.41
N ASP A 549 10.23 -0.02 -9.34
CA ASP A 549 11.32 0.69 -8.68
C ASP A 549 12.56 0.74 -9.56
N GLY A 550 12.92 -0.40 -10.18
CA GLY A 550 14.04 -0.50 -11.11
C GLY A 550 13.85 0.30 -12.40
N ALA A 551 12.61 0.58 -12.81
CA ALA A 551 12.33 1.34 -14.02
C ALA A 551 12.74 2.81 -13.87
N GLN A 552 13.58 3.27 -14.81
CA GLN A 552 14.04 4.66 -14.88
C GLN A 552 13.51 5.31 -16.16
N PRO A 553 12.30 5.88 -16.12
CA PRO A 553 11.67 6.47 -17.29
C PRO A 553 12.22 7.86 -17.61
N HIS A 554 12.59 8.07 -18.87
CA HIS A 554 12.89 9.36 -19.47
C HIS A 554 11.73 9.80 -20.35
N LEU A 555 11.19 10.99 -20.07
CA LEU A 555 9.91 11.43 -20.63
C LEU A 555 10.01 12.77 -21.33
N VAL A 556 9.69 12.79 -22.62
CA VAL A 556 9.50 14.02 -23.37
C VAL A 556 8.00 14.28 -23.53
N ILE A 557 7.48 15.21 -22.73
CA ILE A 557 6.07 15.59 -22.72
C ILE A 557 5.87 16.89 -23.52
N THR A 558 4.99 16.85 -24.51
CA THR A 558 4.55 18.01 -25.29
C THR A 558 3.02 18.12 -25.23
N GLY A 559 2.45 19.21 -25.73
CA GLY A 559 0.99 19.36 -25.81
C GLY A 559 0.28 18.34 -26.73
N GLU A 560 1.03 17.61 -27.57
CA GLU A 560 0.49 16.66 -28.55
C GLU A 560 0.89 15.20 -28.28
N SER A 561 1.93 14.94 -27.50
CA SER A 561 2.42 13.59 -27.24
C SER A 561 3.27 13.46 -25.98
N VAL A 562 3.30 12.25 -25.44
CA VAL A 562 4.31 11.77 -24.48
C VAL A 562 5.18 10.74 -25.20
N GLN A 563 6.48 10.96 -25.23
CA GLN A 563 7.48 9.97 -25.68
C GLN A 563 8.22 9.48 -24.45
N GLY A 564 8.29 8.16 -24.26
CA GLY A 564 8.98 7.55 -23.14
C GLY A 564 10.06 6.56 -23.59
N SER A 565 11.19 6.57 -22.87
CA SER A 565 12.24 5.56 -22.93
C SER A 565 12.53 5.09 -21.50
N ILE A 566 12.52 3.79 -21.24
CA ILE A 566 12.66 3.22 -19.90
C ILE A 566 14.00 2.51 -19.80
N GLU A 567 14.93 3.07 -19.03
CA GLU A 567 16.14 2.33 -18.67
C GLU A 567 15.83 1.24 -17.64
N ASN A 568 16.67 0.20 -17.62
CA ASN A 568 16.53 -0.96 -16.75
C ASN A 568 15.14 -1.63 -16.87
N PHE A 569 14.70 -1.87 -18.11
CA PHE A 569 13.41 -2.52 -18.40
C PHE A 569 13.44 -4.02 -18.03
N LEU A 570 12.99 -4.34 -16.81
CA LEU A 570 12.96 -5.71 -16.27
C LEU A 570 11.65 -6.46 -16.57
N GLY A 571 10.69 -5.81 -17.23
CA GLY A 571 9.37 -6.37 -17.55
C GLY A 571 8.37 -5.25 -17.85
N PRO A 572 7.10 -5.58 -18.17
CA PRO A 572 6.09 -4.56 -18.44
C PRO A 572 5.91 -3.59 -17.26
N VAL A 573 6.04 -2.29 -17.52
CA VAL A 573 5.95 -1.23 -16.50
C VAL A 573 4.59 -0.56 -16.59
N SER A 574 3.91 -0.44 -15.45
CA SER A 574 2.66 0.31 -15.36
C SER A 574 2.93 1.75 -14.93
N PHE A 575 2.14 2.68 -15.44
CA PHE A 575 2.21 4.09 -15.10
C PHE A 575 0.81 4.65 -14.87
N TYR A 576 0.69 5.60 -13.95
CA TYR A 576 -0.45 6.50 -13.93
C TYR A 576 -0.14 7.73 -14.80
N LEU A 577 -1.02 7.95 -15.78
CA LEU A 577 -1.05 9.13 -16.63
C LEU A 577 -2.23 10.00 -16.21
N LYS A 578 -1.97 11.16 -15.62
CA LYS A 578 -3.00 12.20 -15.44
C LYS A 578 -2.85 13.20 -16.57
N THR A 579 -3.93 13.47 -17.29
CA THR A 579 -3.94 14.44 -18.38
C THR A 579 -5.31 15.08 -18.56
N ASP A 580 -5.36 16.32 -19.06
CA ASP A 580 -6.59 16.98 -19.50
C ASP A 580 -7.02 16.59 -20.94
N ARG A 581 -6.19 15.78 -21.61
CA ARG A 581 -6.38 15.30 -22.98
C ARG A 581 -6.96 13.89 -23.03
N THR A 582 -7.26 13.41 -24.23
CA THR A 582 -7.54 11.98 -24.47
C THR A 582 -6.27 11.31 -25.01
N PRO A 583 -5.60 10.44 -24.22
CA PRO A 583 -4.42 9.73 -24.66
C PRO A 583 -4.77 8.55 -25.58
N LYS A 584 -3.93 8.32 -26.60
CA LYS A 584 -4.02 7.18 -27.51
C LYS A 584 -2.62 6.61 -27.74
N ALA A 585 -2.46 5.29 -27.60
CA ALA A 585 -1.22 4.62 -27.97
C ALA A 585 -0.92 4.87 -29.45
N ALA A 586 0.33 5.20 -29.78
CA ALA A 586 0.74 5.44 -31.15
C ALA A 586 1.02 4.14 -31.93
N ASP A 587 1.33 3.06 -31.21
CA ASP A 587 1.72 1.72 -31.63
C ASP A 587 1.36 0.70 -30.54
N ASP A 588 1.79 -0.56 -30.71
CA ASP A 588 1.53 -1.65 -29.77
C ASP A 588 2.53 -1.70 -28.59
N ALA A 589 3.45 -0.74 -28.47
CA ALA A 589 4.47 -0.73 -27.42
C ALA A 589 3.88 -0.42 -26.03
N CYS A 590 2.71 0.21 -25.97
CA CYS A 590 1.97 0.40 -24.74
C CYS A 590 0.45 0.24 -24.91
N THR A 591 -0.22 -0.14 -23.82
CA THR A 591 -1.68 -0.14 -23.72
C THR A 591 -2.13 0.99 -22.82
N ILE A 592 -3.32 1.56 -23.09
CA ILE A 592 -3.89 2.65 -22.30
C ILE A 592 -5.31 2.30 -21.90
N ARG A 593 -5.60 2.35 -20.60
CA ARG A 593 -6.93 2.16 -20.02
C ARG A 593 -7.30 3.39 -19.21
N ARG A 594 -8.46 3.98 -19.47
CA ARG A 594 -8.99 5.04 -18.58
C ARG A 594 -9.35 4.43 -17.23
N ILE A 595 -8.95 5.10 -16.15
CA ILE A 595 -9.21 4.64 -14.78
C ILE A 595 -10.03 5.65 -13.95
N SER A 596 -10.11 6.91 -14.37
CA SER A 596 -11.05 7.89 -13.81
C SER A 596 -12.46 7.81 -14.42
N PRO A 597 -13.52 8.16 -13.66
CA PRO A 597 -14.87 8.36 -14.21
C PRO A 597 -14.92 9.42 -15.34
N GLY A 598 -15.97 9.40 -16.16
CA GLY A 598 -16.24 10.43 -17.18
C GLY A 598 -15.50 10.28 -18.52
N THR A 599 -15.33 11.39 -19.25
CA THR A 599 -14.62 11.51 -20.53
C THR A 599 -13.66 12.72 -20.51
N GLY A 600 -12.55 12.71 -21.24
CA GLY A 600 -11.56 13.80 -21.22
C GLY A 600 -10.60 13.74 -20.02
N GLU A 601 -10.46 14.84 -19.27
CA GLU A 601 -9.57 14.98 -18.11
C GLU A 601 -9.70 13.82 -17.12
N GLY A 602 -8.57 13.34 -16.60
CA GLY A 602 -8.52 12.31 -15.56
C GLY A 602 -7.27 11.45 -15.63
N TYR A 603 -7.32 10.33 -14.92
CA TYR A 603 -6.27 9.33 -14.86
C TYR A 603 -6.49 8.18 -15.86
N TYR A 604 -5.36 7.68 -16.37
CA TYR A 604 -5.25 6.53 -17.24
C TYR A 604 -4.13 5.61 -16.72
N LEU A 605 -4.37 4.30 -16.73
CA LEU A 605 -3.33 3.31 -16.57
C LEU A 605 -2.67 3.08 -17.93
N VAL A 606 -1.39 3.36 -18.02
CA VAL A 606 -0.55 3.03 -19.17
C VAL A 606 0.29 1.83 -18.80
N THR A 607 0.35 0.81 -19.65
CA THR A 607 1.29 -0.32 -19.47
C THR A 607 2.21 -0.38 -20.67
N ALA A 608 3.48 -0.04 -20.45
CA ALA A 608 4.54 -0.16 -21.45
C ALA A 608 5.02 -1.61 -21.49
N THR A 609 4.97 -2.22 -22.67
CA THR A 609 5.41 -3.61 -22.92
C THR A 609 6.76 -3.67 -23.62
N GLU A 610 7.25 -2.53 -24.09
CA GLU A 610 8.60 -2.33 -24.62
C GLU A 610 9.25 -1.13 -23.92
N PRO A 611 10.59 -1.03 -23.90
CA PRO A 611 11.29 0.09 -23.26
C PRO A 611 10.94 1.45 -23.85
N ASN A 612 10.57 1.51 -25.14
CA ASN A 612 10.27 2.75 -25.83
C ASN A 612 8.79 2.76 -26.22
N PHE A 613 8.08 3.85 -25.93
CA PHE A 613 6.66 3.98 -26.24
C PHE A 613 6.28 5.41 -26.59
N THR A 614 5.18 5.57 -27.32
CA THR A 614 4.63 6.88 -27.67
C THR A 614 3.13 6.95 -27.44
N ILE A 615 2.69 8.01 -26.79
CA ILE A 615 1.28 8.33 -26.52
C ILE A 615 0.94 9.62 -27.25
N ARG A 616 -0.11 9.63 -28.06
CA ARG A 616 -0.67 10.84 -28.67
C ARG A 616 -1.74 11.44 -27.77
N LEU A 617 -1.69 12.74 -27.54
CA LEU A 617 -2.63 13.49 -26.72
C LEU A 617 -3.59 14.29 -27.61
N VAL A 618 -4.78 13.73 -27.84
CA VAL A 618 -5.79 14.41 -28.68
C VAL A 618 -6.73 15.27 -27.85
N THR A 619 -7.29 16.31 -28.46
CA THR A 619 -8.38 17.10 -27.86
C THR A 619 -9.51 16.15 -27.44
N ALA A 620 -10.02 16.35 -26.22
CA ALA A 620 -11.12 15.60 -25.64
C ALA A 620 -12.40 15.67 -26.48
#